data_AF-A0A9W8YZJ8-F1
#
_entry.id   AF-A0A9W8YZJ8-F1
#
_cell.length_a   1.000
_cell.length_b   1.000
_cell.length_c   1.000
_cell.angle_alpha   90.00
_cell.angle_beta   90.00
_cell.angle_gamma   90.00
#
_symmetry.space_group_name_H-M   'P 1'
#
loop_
_entity.id
_entity.type
_entity.pdbx_description
1 polymer ?
#
loop_
_entity_poly.entity_id
_entity_poly.type
_entity_poly.pdbx_seq_one_letter_code
_entity_poly.pdbx_strand_id
1 'polypeptide(L)'
;MPPATLLSTLPQLGNLLARNSTESLSISSTPVSQYLARQWRNPNDILSVLMLLGPDVVQTAVAQVAGRAVTPLAFSFGWAAYAFNALLATVGNGRLMPDATTPGSTLVIGAASGHIRTTYSWLLSKFLEDFNERIDREMEDEQAHPNPRDSKNTPLVPQSGLQKIVKPEWEALRVSVYEVDRSSPIAHGVPTLDWVWFSGVAVIIAQLILAMLPWVMDNDWVPFMIIASGNVLVLFGAWLPQWKEEKWSCPKNGGATVTVTQGNGSRNAIVILKSEGAGLDFEILAQGTRTLKPSAASRLVTAVLACLWVMLLVTVAGISQNTWWLLGIGLLGTIQNLVAAGSSRSPSALGLHLKHKETMRGASLAKVLKEVEERYLLVGSSLVNVFFPGSLRAKGDDLTFWQNAMKARMASNEYGSRVDVWDPLGS
;
A
#
# COMPACT_ATOMS: atom_id res chain seq x y z
N MET A 1 -19.44 -8.20 -88.87
CA MET A 1 -20.77 -8.81 -89.03
C MET A 1 -20.58 -10.27 -89.46
N PRO A 2 -21.44 -11.20 -88.99
CA PRO A 2 -21.22 -12.17 -87.89
C PRO A 2 -21.03 -13.61 -88.47
N PRO A 3 -21.26 -14.79 -87.80
CA PRO A 3 -21.75 -15.07 -86.45
C PRO A 3 -21.09 -16.24 -85.66
N ALA A 4 -21.46 -16.25 -84.37
CA ALA A 4 -21.77 -17.38 -83.48
C ALA A 4 -21.13 -18.76 -83.73
N THR A 5 -20.35 -19.22 -82.74
CA THR A 5 -20.00 -20.62 -82.53
C THR A 5 -20.33 -21.09 -81.12
N LEU A 6 -21.09 -22.19 -81.10
CA LEU A 6 -20.96 -23.35 -80.21
C LEU A 6 -21.49 -23.26 -78.76
N LEU A 7 -22.78 -23.57 -78.66
CA LEU A 7 -23.35 -24.41 -77.61
C LEU A 7 -22.67 -25.79 -77.61
N SER A 8 -21.89 -26.10 -76.59
CA SER A 8 -21.90 -27.42 -75.96
C SER A 8 -21.25 -27.34 -74.58
N THR A 9 -21.85 -28.04 -73.63
CA THR A 9 -21.43 -28.23 -72.22
C THR A 9 -21.85 -27.12 -71.24
N LEU A 10 -22.89 -27.40 -70.44
CA LEU A 10 -22.99 -27.12 -68.99
C LEU A 10 -24.41 -27.44 -68.47
N PRO A 11 -24.69 -28.68 -68.01
CA PRO A 11 -25.89 -28.99 -67.23
C PRO A 11 -25.76 -28.56 -65.75
N GLN A 12 -24.76 -27.77 -65.37
CA GLN A 12 -24.46 -27.43 -63.98
C GLN A 12 -24.91 -26.02 -63.54
N LEU A 13 -25.34 -25.14 -64.47
CA LEU A 13 -25.77 -23.78 -64.09
C LEU A 13 -27.23 -23.69 -63.59
N GLY A 14 -28.11 -24.58 -64.04
CA GLY A 14 -29.51 -24.63 -63.57
C GLY A 14 -29.64 -25.08 -62.12
N ASN A 15 -28.76 -25.98 -61.68
CA ASN A 15 -28.73 -26.46 -60.29
C ASN A 15 -28.05 -25.49 -59.32
N LEU A 16 -27.34 -24.48 -59.81
CA LEU A 16 -26.70 -23.45 -58.96
C LEU A 16 -27.67 -22.30 -58.63
N LEU A 17 -28.63 -22.00 -59.50
CA LEU A 17 -29.65 -20.98 -59.22
C LEU A 17 -30.85 -21.52 -58.44
N ALA A 18 -31.16 -22.82 -58.55
CA ALA A 18 -32.21 -23.47 -57.74
C ALA A 18 -31.74 -23.83 -56.31
N ARG A 19 -30.43 -24.02 -56.09
CA ARG A 19 -29.88 -24.34 -54.77
C ARG A 19 -29.77 -23.13 -53.84
N ASN A 20 -29.81 -21.91 -54.38
CA ASN A 20 -29.81 -20.67 -53.60
C ASN A 20 -31.21 -20.26 -53.08
N SER A 21 -32.26 -21.03 -53.36
CA SER A 21 -33.63 -20.71 -52.90
C SER A 21 -34.11 -21.55 -51.71
N THR A 22 -33.31 -22.51 -51.21
CA THR A 22 -33.72 -23.42 -50.13
C THR A 22 -32.71 -23.57 -48.98
N GLU A 23 -31.56 -22.90 -49.04
CA GLU A 23 -30.80 -22.59 -47.83
C GLU A 23 -31.17 -21.19 -47.37
N SER A 24 -32.37 -21.08 -46.82
CA SER A 24 -32.61 -20.13 -45.75
C SER A 24 -31.62 -20.46 -44.63
N LEU A 25 -30.42 -19.87 -44.71
CA LEU A 25 -29.61 -19.55 -43.55
C LEU A 25 -30.54 -18.79 -42.61
N SER A 26 -31.19 -19.54 -41.73
CA SER A 26 -31.70 -19.04 -40.49
C SER A 26 -30.48 -18.57 -39.71
N ILE A 27 -30.00 -17.37 -40.05
CA ILE A 27 -29.33 -16.51 -39.09
C ILE A 27 -30.42 -16.25 -38.06
N SER A 28 -30.57 -17.19 -37.12
CA SER A 28 -31.31 -16.96 -35.90
C SER A 28 -30.53 -15.87 -35.19
N SER A 29 -30.87 -14.62 -35.50
CA SER A 29 -30.50 -13.47 -34.72
C SER A 29 -31.10 -13.74 -33.35
N THR A 30 -30.31 -14.38 -32.49
CA THR A 30 -30.76 -14.70 -31.14
C THR A 30 -31.14 -13.35 -30.55
N PRO A 31 -32.41 -13.12 -30.19
CA PRO A 31 -32.83 -11.80 -29.77
C PRO A 31 -31.96 -11.38 -28.59
N VAL A 32 -31.56 -10.10 -28.56
CA VAL A 32 -30.60 -9.59 -27.56
C VAL A 32 -31.02 -9.98 -26.14
N SER A 33 -32.33 -10.02 -25.86
CA SER A 33 -32.90 -10.48 -24.59
C SER A 33 -32.59 -11.95 -24.26
N GLN A 34 -32.63 -12.86 -25.25
CA GLN A 34 -32.27 -14.27 -25.06
C GLN A 34 -30.76 -14.46 -24.90
N TYR A 35 -29.95 -13.68 -25.61
CA TYR A 35 -28.50 -13.67 -25.42
C TYR A 35 -28.13 -13.19 -24.00
N LEU A 36 -28.70 -12.04 -23.57
CA LEU A 36 -28.52 -11.51 -22.23
C LEU A 36 -29.02 -12.50 -21.16
N ALA A 37 -30.20 -13.09 -21.34
CA ALA A 37 -30.74 -14.07 -20.41
C ALA A 37 -29.84 -15.31 -20.27
N ARG A 38 -29.18 -15.75 -21.36
CA ARG A 38 -28.19 -16.84 -21.30
C ARG A 38 -26.95 -16.42 -20.52
N GLN A 39 -26.40 -15.23 -20.77
CA GLN A 39 -25.25 -14.71 -20.02
C GLN A 39 -25.55 -14.53 -18.53
N TRP A 40 -26.74 -14.06 -18.17
CA TRP A 40 -27.16 -13.93 -16.76
C TRP A 40 -27.45 -15.26 -16.08
N ARG A 41 -27.84 -16.31 -16.82
CA ARG A 41 -27.99 -17.66 -16.24
C ARG A 41 -26.65 -18.37 -16.07
N ASN A 42 -25.74 -18.17 -17.02
CA ASN A 42 -24.45 -18.80 -17.01
C ASN A 42 -23.43 -17.91 -17.74
N PRO A 43 -22.65 -17.10 -17.01
CA PRO A 43 -21.72 -16.17 -17.62
C PRO A 43 -20.59 -16.95 -18.28
N ASN A 44 -20.46 -16.83 -19.61
CA ASN A 44 -19.43 -17.52 -20.38
C ASN A 44 -18.09 -16.75 -20.42
N ASP A 45 -18.09 -15.47 -20.04
CA ASP A 45 -16.91 -14.58 -20.11
C ASP A 45 -16.42 -14.15 -18.72
N ILE A 46 -16.33 -15.10 -17.78
CA ILE A 46 -15.78 -14.81 -16.44
C ILE A 46 -14.29 -14.45 -16.56
N LEU A 47 -13.58 -14.96 -17.57
CA LEU A 47 -12.16 -14.68 -17.75
C LEU A 47 -11.88 -13.17 -17.96
N SER A 48 -12.76 -12.45 -18.66
CA SER A 48 -12.65 -10.99 -18.78
C SER A 48 -12.88 -10.28 -17.45
N VAL A 49 -13.82 -10.74 -16.62
CA VAL A 49 -14.06 -10.21 -15.26
C VAL A 49 -12.88 -10.53 -14.33
N LEU A 50 -12.32 -11.74 -14.45
CA LEU A 50 -11.12 -12.21 -13.75
C LEU A 50 -9.93 -11.26 -14.00
N MET A 51 -9.74 -10.86 -15.26
CA MET A 51 -8.61 -10.03 -15.68
C MET A 51 -8.84 -8.52 -15.48
N LEU A 52 -10.09 -8.09 -15.27
CA LEU A 52 -10.43 -6.67 -15.11
C LEU A 52 -10.07 -6.12 -13.73
N LEU A 53 -10.10 -6.95 -12.69
CA LEU A 53 -9.74 -6.55 -11.33
C LEU A 53 -8.23 -6.49 -11.16
N GLY A 54 -7.73 -5.28 -10.91
CA GLY A 54 -6.33 -4.92 -11.09
C GLY A 54 -5.35 -5.71 -10.22
N PRO A 55 -4.19 -6.13 -10.77
CA PRO A 55 -3.13 -6.82 -10.04
C PRO A 55 -2.56 -5.97 -8.88
N ASP A 56 -2.71 -4.65 -8.93
CA ASP A 56 -2.19 -3.72 -7.93
C ASP A 56 -2.91 -3.86 -6.57
N VAL A 57 -4.20 -4.21 -6.59
CA VAL A 57 -4.98 -4.50 -5.37
C VAL A 57 -4.41 -5.73 -4.68
N VAL A 58 -4.11 -6.77 -5.45
CA VAL A 58 -3.49 -8.00 -4.93
C VAL A 58 -2.09 -7.69 -4.38
N GLN A 59 -1.25 -6.99 -5.14
CA GLN A 59 0.09 -6.63 -4.72
C GLN A 59 0.08 -5.86 -3.39
N THR A 60 -0.80 -4.87 -3.26
CA THR A 60 -0.93 -4.05 -2.04
C THR A 60 -1.49 -4.86 -0.87
N ALA A 61 -2.47 -5.72 -1.11
CA ALA A 61 -3.03 -6.60 -0.08
C ALA A 61 -1.99 -7.59 0.44
N VAL A 62 -1.14 -8.15 -0.43
CA VAL A 62 -0.02 -9.00 0.01
C VAL A 62 0.99 -8.16 0.79
N ALA A 63 1.36 -6.96 0.31
CA ALA A 63 2.27 -6.07 1.03
C ALA A 63 1.79 -5.74 2.44
N GLN A 64 0.48 -5.59 2.65
CA GLN A 64 -0.14 -5.41 3.96
C GLN A 64 0.10 -6.64 4.85
N VAL A 65 -0.32 -7.82 4.42
CA VAL A 65 -0.37 -9.02 5.28
C VAL A 65 0.97 -9.74 5.40
N ALA A 66 1.88 -9.57 4.42
CA ALA A 66 3.15 -10.29 4.36
C ALA A 66 4.07 -9.99 5.55
N GLY A 67 4.86 -11.00 5.92
CA GLY A 67 5.96 -10.91 6.91
C GLY A 67 6.07 -12.08 7.88
N ARG A 68 5.04 -12.92 7.95
CA ARG A 68 5.05 -14.20 8.68
C ARG A 68 5.17 -15.37 7.70
N ALA A 69 5.33 -16.58 8.25
CA ALA A 69 5.37 -17.81 7.46
C ALA A 69 4.06 -18.08 6.73
N VAL A 70 2.93 -17.57 7.22
CA VAL A 70 1.62 -17.68 6.56
C VAL A 70 1.07 -16.28 6.32
N THR A 71 0.78 -16.00 5.05
CA THR A 71 0.15 -14.75 4.59
C THR A 71 -1.24 -15.10 4.07
N PRO A 72 -2.27 -15.13 4.93
CA PRO A 72 -3.62 -15.53 4.53
C PRO A 72 -4.25 -14.42 3.70
N LEU A 73 -4.26 -14.63 2.38
CA LEU A 73 -5.05 -13.86 1.45
C LEU A 73 -5.99 -14.81 0.72
N ALA A 74 -7.22 -14.39 0.45
CA ALA A 74 -8.16 -15.23 -0.27
C ALA A 74 -7.85 -15.27 -1.77
N PHE A 75 -8.26 -16.37 -2.42
CA PHE A 75 -8.30 -16.44 -3.87
C PHE A 75 -9.22 -15.36 -4.43
N SER A 76 -8.73 -14.58 -5.40
CA SER A 76 -9.46 -13.49 -6.03
C SER A 76 -9.03 -13.34 -7.48
N PHE A 77 -9.75 -12.50 -8.22
CA PHE A 77 -9.62 -12.37 -9.66
C PHE A 77 -8.28 -11.78 -10.14
N GLY A 78 -7.71 -10.81 -9.43
CA GLY A 78 -6.47 -10.14 -9.86
C GLY A 78 -5.19 -10.97 -9.74
N TRP A 79 -5.24 -12.18 -9.18
CA TRP A 79 -4.03 -12.96 -8.88
C TRP A 79 -3.31 -13.49 -10.11
N ALA A 80 -4.03 -13.87 -11.15
CA ALA A 80 -3.40 -14.36 -12.38
C ALA A 80 -2.62 -13.23 -13.06
N ALA A 81 -3.22 -12.04 -13.20
CA ALA A 81 -2.54 -10.85 -13.70
C ALA A 81 -1.33 -10.47 -12.81
N TYR A 82 -1.50 -10.56 -11.48
CA TYR A 82 -0.41 -10.30 -10.54
C TYR A 82 0.76 -11.28 -10.73
N ALA A 83 0.49 -12.57 -10.97
CA ALA A 83 1.53 -13.57 -11.19
C ALA A 83 2.39 -13.25 -12.43
N PHE A 84 1.79 -12.71 -13.49
CA PHE A 84 2.52 -12.22 -14.66
C PHE A 84 3.35 -10.97 -14.35
N ASN A 85 2.81 -10.02 -13.56
CA ASN A 85 3.58 -8.86 -13.12
C ASN A 85 4.77 -9.27 -12.24
N ALA A 86 4.57 -10.24 -11.35
CA ALA A 86 5.64 -10.81 -10.53
C ALA A 86 6.70 -11.50 -11.41
N LEU A 87 6.29 -12.25 -12.44
CA LEU A 87 7.22 -12.83 -13.42
C LEU A 87 8.00 -11.77 -14.18
N LEU A 88 7.33 -10.72 -14.67
CA LEU A 88 7.98 -9.59 -15.33
C LEU A 88 8.99 -8.91 -14.40
N ALA A 89 8.64 -8.75 -13.12
CA ALA A 89 9.55 -8.20 -12.12
C ALA A 89 10.81 -9.04 -11.98
N THR A 90 10.76 -10.38 -12.10
CA THR A 90 11.97 -11.22 -12.05
C THR A 90 12.95 -10.95 -13.20
N VAL A 91 12.45 -10.50 -14.36
CA VAL A 91 13.25 -10.13 -15.54
C VAL A 91 13.76 -8.69 -15.42
N GLY A 92 12.94 -7.78 -14.90
CA GLY A 92 13.25 -6.37 -14.73
C GLY A 92 13.88 -6.05 -13.37
N ASN A 93 13.19 -5.19 -12.61
CA ASN A 93 13.74 -4.53 -11.41
C ASN A 93 13.85 -5.46 -10.19
N GLY A 94 13.26 -6.65 -10.26
CA GLY A 94 13.35 -7.67 -9.24
C GLY A 94 12.53 -7.40 -7.99
N ARG A 95 11.54 -6.51 -8.01
CA ARG A 95 10.73 -6.12 -6.84
C ARG A 95 9.34 -6.75 -6.87
N LEU A 96 8.92 -7.36 -5.76
CA LEU A 96 7.55 -7.81 -5.55
C LEU A 96 6.74 -6.80 -4.75
N MET A 97 7.38 -6.06 -3.83
CA MET A 97 6.73 -5.00 -3.08
C MET A 97 6.26 -3.87 -4.00
N PRO A 98 5.08 -3.29 -3.74
CA PRO A 98 4.64 -2.08 -4.42
C PRO A 98 5.57 -0.92 -4.07
N ASP A 99 5.58 0.09 -4.94
CA ASP A 99 6.24 1.36 -4.63
C ASP A 99 5.48 2.14 -3.55
N ALA A 100 6.09 3.20 -3.03
CA ALA A 100 5.46 4.12 -2.08
C ALA A 100 4.07 4.59 -2.56
N THR A 101 3.05 4.57 -1.68
CA THR A 101 1.68 5.02 -2.00
C THR A 101 1.64 6.46 -2.50
N THR A 102 2.47 7.32 -1.91
CA THR A 102 2.62 8.74 -2.24
C THR A 102 4.10 9.07 -2.43
N PRO A 103 4.70 8.67 -3.58
CA PRO A 103 6.12 8.84 -3.83
C PRO A 103 6.52 10.30 -3.68
N GLY A 104 7.62 10.55 -2.96
CA GLY A 104 8.13 11.91 -2.83
C GLY A 104 7.56 12.73 -1.66
N SER A 105 6.42 12.31 -1.08
CA SER A 105 5.76 13.09 -0.01
C SER A 105 6.32 12.81 1.38
N THR A 106 6.79 11.59 1.63
CA THR A 106 7.25 11.15 2.95
C THR A 106 8.74 11.41 3.12
N LEU A 107 9.10 12.19 4.12
CA LEU A 107 10.48 12.56 4.46
C LEU A 107 10.93 11.83 5.72
N VAL A 108 12.15 11.31 5.70
CA VAL A 108 12.86 10.82 6.89
C VAL A 108 14.02 11.75 7.17
N ILE A 109 14.01 12.40 8.32
CA ILE A 109 14.98 13.42 8.74
C ILE A 109 15.76 12.89 9.94
N GLY A 110 17.09 12.76 9.80
CA GLY A 110 17.95 12.42 10.92
C GLY A 110 18.14 13.61 11.87
N ALA A 111 17.93 13.41 13.17
CA ALA A 111 18.04 14.48 14.16
C ALA A 111 19.48 15.01 14.26
N ALA A 112 20.44 14.09 14.46
CA ALA A 112 21.86 14.40 14.59
C ALA A 112 22.54 14.70 13.25
N SER A 113 22.25 13.89 12.22
CA SER A 113 22.87 14.04 10.89
C SER A 113 22.31 15.23 10.10
N GLY A 114 21.02 15.55 10.30
CA GLY A 114 20.31 16.53 9.51
C GLY A 114 20.02 16.14 8.07
N HIS A 115 20.35 14.91 7.67
CA HIS A 115 20.04 14.41 6.35
C HIS A 115 18.53 14.27 6.18
N ILE A 116 18.01 14.85 5.11
CA ILE A 116 16.61 14.73 4.69
C ILE A 116 16.58 13.72 3.55
N ARG A 117 15.87 12.61 3.74
CA ARG A 117 15.70 11.57 2.73
C ARG A 117 14.26 11.48 2.30
N THR A 118 14.05 11.62 1.00
CA THR A 118 12.76 11.33 0.37
C THR A 118 12.54 9.82 0.33
N THR A 119 11.37 9.39 0.77
CA THR A 119 11.05 7.97 0.94
C THR A 119 10.46 7.36 -0.32
N TYR A 120 10.97 6.19 -0.68
CA TYR A 120 10.42 5.30 -1.71
C TYR A 120 9.95 3.96 -1.14
N SER A 121 10.12 3.74 0.17
CA SER A 121 9.65 2.55 0.85
C SER A 121 8.14 2.61 1.10
N TRP A 122 7.43 1.62 0.56
CA TRP A 122 6.00 1.42 0.80
C TRP A 122 5.65 1.36 2.30
N LEU A 123 6.47 0.67 3.09
CA LEU A 123 6.23 0.51 4.53
C LEU A 123 6.18 1.86 5.26
N LEU A 124 7.10 2.77 4.95
CA LEU A 124 7.19 4.06 5.62
C LEU A 124 6.12 5.04 5.13
N SER A 125 5.83 5.04 3.82
CA SER A 125 4.70 5.80 3.29
C SER A 125 3.38 5.35 3.90
N LYS A 126 3.16 4.03 3.98
CA LYS A 126 1.93 3.48 4.58
C LYS A 126 1.86 3.74 6.09
N PHE A 127 2.98 3.64 6.80
CA PHE A 127 3.05 3.99 8.22
C PHE A 127 2.66 5.45 8.49
N LEU A 128 3.15 6.39 7.68
CA LEU A 128 2.81 7.80 7.83
C LEU A 128 1.36 8.09 7.44
N GLU A 129 0.85 7.44 6.38
CA GLU A 129 -0.55 7.54 5.96
C GLU A 129 -1.50 7.04 7.04
N ASP A 130 -1.28 5.82 7.57
CA ASP A 130 -2.10 5.24 8.65
C ASP A 130 -2.02 6.07 9.93
N PHE A 131 -0.87 6.71 10.17
CA PHE A 131 -0.73 7.65 11.27
C PHE A 131 -1.55 8.92 11.04
N ASN A 132 -1.43 9.55 9.87
CA ASN A 132 -2.17 10.75 9.52
C ASN A 132 -3.68 10.50 9.59
N GLU A 133 -4.18 9.40 9.05
CA GLU A 133 -5.60 9.05 9.10
C GLU A 133 -6.11 8.93 10.54
N ARG A 134 -5.33 8.33 11.45
CA ARG A 134 -5.71 8.28 12.87
C ARG A 134 -5.79 9.67 13.49
N ILE A 135 -4.81 10.52 13.19
CA ILE A 135 -4.76 11.88 13.74
C ILE A 135 -5.86 12.76 13.15
N ASP A 136 -6.15 12.64 11.85
CA ASP A 136 -7.23 13.36 11.20
C ASP A 136 -8.58 13.03 11.83
N ARG A 137 -8.83 11.75 12.16
CA ARG A 137 -10.01 11.32 12.93
C ARG A 137 -10.07 11.93 14.33
N GLU A 138 -8.93 12.06 15.01
CA GLU A 138 -8.87 12.72 16.32
C GLU A 138 -9.09 14.25 16.23
N MET A 139 -8.86 14.85 15.06
CA MET A 139 -9.00 16.27 14.80
C MET A 139 -10.33 16.65 14.13
N GLU A 140 -11.23 15.71 13.82
CA GLU A 140 -12.51 15.99 13.15
C GLU A 140 -13.37 17.05 13.86
N ASP A 141 -13.34 17.05 15.20
CA ASP A 141 -14.13 17.95 16.05
C ASP A 141 -13.39 19.24 16.46
N GLU A 142 -12.21 19.51 15.91
CA GLU A 142 -11.40 20.66 16.29
C GLU A 142 -12.01 22.02 15.90
N GLN A 143 -11.47 23.08 16.52
CA GLN A 143 -11.80 24.44 16.13
C GLN A 143 -11.29 24.74 14.72
N ALA A 144 -12.08 25.49 13.95
CA ALA A 144 -11.69 25.89 12.60
C ALA A 144 -10.35 26.65 12.62
N HIS A 145 -9.54 26.44 11.58
CA HIS A 145 -8.28 27.13 11.39
C HIS A 145 -8.49 28.65 11.53
N PRO A 146 -7.84 29.33 12.48
CA PRO A 146 -8.00 30.76 12.68
C PRO A 146 -7.56 31.49 11.41
N ASN A 147 -8.41 32.37 10.88
CA ASN A 147 -8.08 33.12 9.67
C ASN A 147 -6.85 34.00 9.93
N PRO A 148 -5.77 33.89 9.14
CA PRO A 148 -4.55 34.67 9.36
C PRO A 148 -4.79 36.18 9.40
N ARG A 149 -5.88 36.66 8.78
CA ARG A 149 -6.26 38.08 8.76
C ARG A 149 -6.92 38.58 10.05
N ASP A 150 -7.56 37.70 10.81
CA ASP A 150 -8.36 38.07 12.00
C ASP A 150 -7.52 38.09 13.30
N SER A 151 -6.37 37.42 13.29
CA SER A 151 -5.42 37.28 14.41
C SER A 151 -4.78 38.58 14.94
N LYS A 152 -5.10 39.75 14.37
CA LYS A 152 -4.58 41.04 14.84
C LYS A 152 -5.44 41.73 15.91
N ASN A 153 -6.69 41.33 16.15
CA ASN A 153 -7.57 42.04 17.10
C ASN A 153 -8.66 41.14 17.71
N THR A 154 -8.32 40.25 18.64
CA THR A 154 -9.37 39.67 19.50
C THR A 154 -8.85 39.48 20.93
N PRO A 155 -9.28 40.32 21.89
CA PRO A 155 -9.14 40.02 23.30
C PRO A 155 -9.93 38.75 23.62
N LEU A 156 -9.35 37.85 24.41
CA LEU A 156 -10.01 36.69 25.00
C LEU A 156 -11.22 37.15 25.82
N VAL A 157 -12.43 37.02 25.27
CA VAL A 157 -13.67 37.24 26.03
C VAL A 157 -13.92 36.01 26.89
N PRO A 158 -14.02 36.13 28.23
CA PRO A 158 -14.45 35.02 29.07
C PRO A 158 -15.97 34.88 28.91
N GLN A 159 -16.40 33.87 28.14
CA GLN A 159 -17.82 33.54 28.03
C GLN A 159 -18.27 32.82 29.29
N SER A 160 -19.04 33.52 30.09
CA SER A 160 -19.82 33.02 31.22
C SER A 160 -20.90 32.03 30.77
N GLY A 161 -21.09 30.98 31.57
CA GLY A 161 -22.42 30.42 31.83
C GLY A 161 -23.10 29.59 30.75
N LEU A 162 -22.48 28.51 30.29
CA LEU A 162 -23.12 27.24 29.88
C LEU A 162 -21.97 26.27 29.59
N GLN A 163 -22.09 25.00 29.97
CA GLN A 163 -21.09 23.95 29.70
C GLN A 163 -21.02 23.72 28.18
N LYS A 164 -20.35 24.64 27.48
CA LYS A 164 -20.07 24.58 26.06
C LYS A 164 -19.06 23.46 25.90
N ILE A 165 -19.41 22.45 25.12
CA ILE A 165 -18.45 21.41 24.71
C ILE A 165 -17.24 22.15 24.14
N VAL A 166 -16.15 22.16 24.90
CA VAL A 166 -14.93 22.87 24.51
C VAL A 166 -14.30 22.03 23.42
N LYS A 167 -14.55 22.42 22.16
CA LYS A 167 -13.85 21.82 21.02
C LYS A 167 -12.34 21.96 21.21
N PRO A 168 -11.54 20.91 20.93
CA PRO A 168 -10.10 20.99 21.03
C PRO A 168 -9.57 22.15 20.17
N GLU A 169 -8.57 22.85 20.70
CA GLU A 169 -7.95 23.98 20.00
C GLU A 169 -7.30 23.52 18.69
N TRP A 170 -7.31 24.39 17.69
CA TRP A 170 -6.66 24.12 16.42
C TRP A 170 -5.14 23.92 16.62
N GLU A 171 -4.63 22.77 16.19
CA GLU A 171 -3.21 22.41 16.32
C GLU A 171 -2.45 22.72 15.02
N ALA A 172 -1.41 23.57 15.08
CA ALA A 172 -0.57 23.87 13.92
C ALA A 172 0.39 22.73 13.58
N LEU A 173 0.92 22.08 14.61
CA LEU A 173 1.83 20.94 14.50
C LEU A 173 1.63 20.02 15.71
N ARG A 174 1.54 18.73 15.44
CA ARG A 174 1.55 17.64 16.41
C ARG A 174 2.79 16.79 16.19
N VAL A 175 3.65 16.75 17.19
CA VAL A 175 4.86 15.92 17.21
C VAL A 175 4.66 14.76 18.16
N SER A 176 4.54 13.55 17.63
CA SER A 176 4.36 12.34 18.42
C SER A 176 5.68 11.59 18.55
N VAL A 177 6.12 11.40 19.79
CA VAL A 177 7.41 10.77 20.10
C VAL A 177 7.19 9.31 20.45
N TYR A 178 7.96 8.46 19.78
CA TYR A 178 7.94 7.02 19.93
C TYR A 178 9.31 6.50 20.35
N GLU A 179 9.31 5.51 21.22
CA GLU A 179 10.47 4.70 21.57
C GLU A 179 10.36 3.33 20.93
N VAL A 180 11.51 2.73 20.61
CA VAL A 180 11.57 1.35 20.13
C VAL A 180 11.25 0.41 21.29
N ASP A 181 10.25 -0.47 21.10
CA ASP A 181 9.85 -1.41 22.15
C ASP A 181 10.82 -2.61 22.24
N ARG A 182 11.76 -2.54 23.18
CA ARG A 182 12.71 -3.62 23.48
C ARG A 182 12.07 -4.82 24.17
N SER A 183 10.91 -4.62 24.81
CA SER A 183 10.20 -5.66 25.55
C SER A 183 9.21 -6.44 24.70
N SER A 184 9.06 -6.08 23.42
CA SER A 184 8.16 -6.76 22.50
C SER A 184 8.54 -8.24 22.39
N PRO A 185 7.59 -9.18 22.57
CA PRO A 185 7.83 -10.60 22.37
C PRO A 185 8.09 -10.95 20.90
N ILE A 186 7.84 -10.01 19.98
CA ILE A 186 7.98 -10.17 18.54
C ILE A 186 9.10 -9.26 18.05
N ALA A 187 10.03 -9.84 17.28
CA ALA A 187 11.16 -9.12 16.71
C ALA A 187 10.71 -8.11 15.64
N HIS A 188 11.43 -6.99 15.55
CA HIS A 188 11.19 -5.98 14.52
C HIS A 188 11.23 -6.54 13.09
N GLY A 189 10.31 -6.04 12.27
CA GLY A 189 10.08 -6.55 10.92
C GLY A 189 9.37 -7.90 10.88
N VAL A 190 8.61 -8.23 11.94
CA VAL A 190 7.60 -9.30 11.93
C VAL A 190 6.28 -8.68 12.39
N PRO A 191 5.22 -8.71 11.56
CA PRO A 191 3.96 -8.07 11.90
C PRO A 191 3.24 -8.80 13.04
N THR A 192 2.54 -8.05 13.90
CA THR A 192 1.54 -8.63 14.82
C THR A 192 0.31 -9.09 14.05
N LEU A 193 -0.33 -10.15 14.53
CA LEU A 193 -1.60 -10.60 13.97
C LEU A 193 -2.71 -9.64 14.39
N ASP A 194 -3.53 -9.23 13.43
CA ASP A 194 -4.68 -8.35 13.64
C ASP A 194 -5.89 -8.84 12.82
N TRP A 195 -6.98 -8.08 12.88
CA TRP A 195 -8.23 -8.44 12.22
C TRP A 195 -8.08 -8.61 10.70
N VAL A 196 -7.17 -7.87 10.05
CA VAL A 196 -6.93 -8.00 8.60
C VAL A 196 -6.38 -9.39 8.29
N TRP A 197 -5.43 -9.87 9.09
CA TRP A 197 -4.88 -11.23 8.97
C TRP A 197 -5.97 -12.29 9.20
N PHE A 198 -6.81 -12.14 10.23
CA PHE A 198 -7.89 -13.08 10.51
C PHE A 198 -8.99 -13.07 9.45
N SER A 199 -9.26 -11.92 8.83
CA SER A 199 -10.25 -11.82 7.75
C SER A 199 -9.86 -12.67 6.54
N GLY A 200 -8.56 -12.72 6.20
CA GLY A 200 -8.05 -13.60 5.14
C GLY A 200 -8.32 -15.07 5.44
N VAL A 201 -8.01 -15.53 6.66
CA VAL A 201 -8.28 -16.92 7.08
C VAL A 201 -9.78 -17.23 7.02
N ALA A 202 -10.61 -16.35 7.58
CA ALA A 202 -12.05 -16.52 7.60
C ALA A 202 -12.64 -16.62 6.18
N VAL A 203 -12.18 -15.78 5.26
CA VAL A 203 -12.66 -15.80 3.87
C VAL A 203 -12.15 -17.04 3.13
N ILE A 204 -10.90 -17.48 3.30
CA ILE A 204 -10.42 -18.74 2.71
C ILE A 204 -11.30 -19.91 3.15
N ILE A 205 -11.61 -20.01 4.45
CA ILE A 205 -12.50 -21.06 4.97
C ILE A 205 -13.90 -20.95 4.35
N ALA A 206 -14.46 -19.74 4.30
CA ALA A 206 -15.77 -19.51 3.68
C ALA A 206 -15.77 -19.89 2.19
N GLN A 207 -14.72 -19.56 1.44
CA GLN A 207 -14.59 -19.93 0.04
C GLN A 207 -14.59 -21.45 -0.16
N LEU A 208 -13.84 -22.19 0.66
CA LEU A 208 -13.81 -23.65 0.61
C LEU A 208 -15.17 -24.26 0.96
N ILE A 209 -15.87 -23.72 1.98
CA ILE A 209 -17.21 -24.19 2.36
C ILE A 209 -18.22 -23.94 1.23
N LEU A 210 -18.25 -22.73 0.67
CA LEU A 210 -19.14 -22.38 -0.44
C LEU A 210 -18.83 -23.21 -1.69
N ALA A 211 -17.55 -23.49 -1.95
CA ALA A 211 -17.14 -24.30 -3.10
C ALA A 211 -17.49 -25.79 -2.95
N MET A 212 -17.75 -26.29 -1.73
CA MET A 212 -18.25 -27.65 -1.51
C MET A 212 -19.74 -27.81 -1.83
N LEU A 213 -20.53 -26.74 -1.87
CA LEU A 213 -21.98 -26.83 -2.11
C LEU A 213 -22.34 -27.41 -3.50
N PRO A 214 -21.74 -26.96 -4.62
CA PRO A 214 -21.99 -27.56 -5.94
C PRO A 214 -21.59 -29.04 -5.99
N TRP A 215 -20.56 -29.42 -5.26
CA TRP A 215 -20.12 -30.82 -5.19
C TRP A 215 -21.18 -31.68 -4.49
N VAL A 216 -21.71 -31.23 -3.36
CA VAL A 216 -22.71 -32.01 -2.62
C VAL A 216 -24.08 -32.02 -3.31
N MET A 217 -24.48 -30.90 -3.92
CA MET A 217 -25.82 -30.74 -4.50
C MET A 217 -25.92 -31.27 -5.93
N ASP A 218 -24.94 -30.93 -6.78
CA ASP A 218 -24.99 -31.18 -8.22
C ASP A 218 -23.95 -32.23 -8.68
N ASN A 219 -23.20 -32.82 -7.74
CA ASN A 219 -22.06 -33.71 -8.00
C ASN A 219 -20.97 -33.04 -8.89
N ASP A 220 -20.91 -31.71 -8.85
CA ASP A 220 -19.94 -30.89 -9.58
C ASP A 220 -18.78 -30.47 -8.67
N TRP A 221 -17.69 -31.24 -8.71
CA TRP A 221 -16.49 -31.01 -7.90
C TRP A 221 -15.55 -29.95 -8.52
N VAL A 222 -15.83 -29.48 -9.74
CA VAL A 222 -14.92 -28.58 -10.48
C VAL A 222 -14.75 -27.22 -9.77
N PRO A 223 -15.82 -26.54 -9.28
CA PRO A 223 -15.67 -25.30 -8.52
C PRO A 223 -14.79 -25.48 -7.28
N PHE A 224 -14.95 -26.58 -6.53
CA PHE A 224 -14.13 -26.88 -5.37
C PHE A 224 -12.65 -27.00 -5.73
N MET A 225 -12.33 -27.79 -6.76
CA MET A 225 -10.95 -27.99 -7.18
C MET A 225 -10.28 -26.68 -7.60
N ILE A 226 -11.00 -25.80 -8.31
CA ILE A 226 -10.45 -24.51 -8.76
C ILE A 226 -10.21 -23.58 -7.58
N ILE A 227 -11.17 -23.45 -6.68
CA ILE A 227 -11.04 -22.56 -5.51
C ILE A 227 -9.96 -23.08 -4.56
N ALA A 228 -9.87 -24.40 -4.35
CA ALA A 228 -8.82 -25.00 -3.55
C ALA A 228 -7.44 -24.79 -4.18
N SER A 229 -7.28 -25.07 -5.48
CA SER A 229 -6.03 -24.86 -6.22
C SER A 229 -5.63 -23.39 -6.24
N GLY A 230 -6.60 -22.50 -6.48
CA GLY A 230 -6.39 -21.06 -6.43
C GLY A 230 -5.89 -20.58 -5.08
N ASN A 231 -6.53 -21.00 -3.98
CA ASN A 231 -6.07 -20.64 -2.63
C ASN A 231 -4.66 -21.20 -2.33
N VAL A 232 -4.34 -22.41 -2.81
CA VAL A 232 -2.99 -22.96 -2.69
C VAL A 232 -1.97 -22.07 -3.42
N LEU A 233 -2.23 -21.71 -4.69
CA LEU A 233 -1.34 -20.83 -5.45
C LEU A 233 -1.15 -19.46 -4.79
N VAL A 234 -2.23 -18.90 -4.23
CA VAL A 234 -2.19 -17.64 -3.47
C VAL A 234 -1.30 -17.75 -2.24
N LEU A 235 -1.49 -18.77 -1.42
CA LEU A 235 -0.70 -18.96 -0.19
C LEU A 235 0.79 -19.13 -0.51
N PHE A 236 1.13 -19.90 -1.56
CA PHE A 236 2.52 -20.05 -1.99
C PHE A 236 3.12 -18.76 -2.56
N GLY A 237 2.37 -18.00 -3.37
CA GLY A 237 2.82 -16.72 -3.91
C GLY A 237 3.02 -15.66 -2.83
N ALA A 238 2.18 -15.65 -1.80
CA ALA A 238 2.28 -14.72 -0.69
C ALA A 238 3.31 -15.15 0.39
N TRP A 239 3.80 -16.39 0.33
CA TRP A 239 4.81 -16.94 1.25
C TRP A 239 6.26 -16.64 0.83
N LEU A 240 6.49 -16.24 -0.44
CA LEU A 240 7.82 -15.92 -0.96
C LEU A 240 8.64 -15.04 0.02
N PRO A 241 9.80 -15.51 0.52
CA PRO A 241 10.61 -14.76 1.50
C PRO A 241 11.00 -13.36 1.04
N GLN A 242 11.08 -13.17 -0.27
CA GLN A 242 11.36 -11.91 -0.94
C GLN A 242 10.44 -10.76 -0.48
N TRP A 243 9.16 -11.03 -0.19
CA TRP A 243 8.25 -10.02 0.36
C TRP A 243 8.74 -9.43 1.69
N LYS A 244 9.21 -10.30 2.58
CA LYS A 244 9.72 -9.90 3.89
C LYS A 244 11.06 -9.17 3.76
N GLU A 245 11.91 -9.66 2.89
CA GLU A 245 13.22 -9.08 2.62
C GLU A 245 13.14 -7.67 2.03
N GLU A 246 12.21 -7.44 1.09
CA GLU A 246 12.00 -6.11 0.50
C GLU A 246 11.30 -5.14 1.46
N LYS A 247 10.25 -5.61 2.15
CA LYS A 247 9.44 -4.78 3.06
C LYS A 247 10.24 -4.21 4.23
N TRP A 248 11.18 -4.97 4.77
CA TRP A 248 12.07 -4.55 5.85
C TRP A 248 13.54 -4.61 5.43
N SER A 249 13.86 -3.96 4.31
CA SER A 249 15.18 -3.90 3.68
C SER A 249 16.19 -3.00 4.41
N CYS A 250 16.29 -3.13 5.74
CA CYS A 250 17.22 -2.38 6.58
C CYS A 250 17.82 -3.24 7.71
N PRO A 251 18.96 -2.82 8.29
CA PRO A 251 19.45 -3.39 9.54
C PRO A 251 18.41 -3.30 10.66
N LYS A 252 18.40 -4.33 11.52
CA LYS A 252 17.43 -4.48 12.63
C LYS A 252 18.05 -4.29 14.03
N ASN A 253 19.27 -3.79 14.06
CA ASN A 253 20.09 -3.59 15.26
C ASN A 253 20.02 -2.15 15.80
N GLY A 254 19.03 -1.37 15.37
CA GLY A 254 18.84 0.02 15.76
C GLY A 254 18.92 1.00 14.59
N GLY A 255 19.09 2.27 14.92
CA GLY A 255 19.16 3.38 13.97
C GLY A 255 19.31 4.70 14.71
N ALA A 256 19.54 5.78 13.97
CA ALA A 256 19.57 7.14 14.52
C ALA A 256 18.17 7.59 14.98
N THR A 257 18.11 8.65 15.79
CA THR A 257 16.85 9.34 16.07
C THR A 257 16.39 10.02 14.80
N VAL A 258 15.19 9.68 14.33
CA VAL A 258 14.65 10.19 13.07
C VAL A 258 13.28 10.83 13.27
N THR A 259 12.93 11.72 12.36
CA THR A 259 11.57 12.26 12.23
C THR A 259 10.99 11.85 10.87
N VAL A 260 9.78 11.30 10.89
CA VAL A 260 9.00 10.96 9.70
C VAL A 260 7.85 11.95 9.56
N THR A 261 7.77 12.67 8.44
CA THR A 261 6.75 13.70 8.20
C THR A 261 6.56 13.95 6.70
N GLN A 262 5.48 14.63 6.32
CA GLN A 262 5.29 15.16 4.96
C GLN A 262 5.93 16.55 4.77
N GLY A 263 6.46 17.14 5.85
CA GLY A 263 7.13 18.44 5.82
C GLY A 263 6.17 19.62 5.85
N ASN A 264 6.59 20.76 5.29
CA ASN A 264 5.78 21.98 5.31
C ASN A 264 4.39 21.76 4.68
N GLY A 265 3.35 22.29 5.33
CA GLY A 265 1.95 22.08 4.97
C GLY A 265 1.31 20.85 5.65
N SER A 266 2.10 19.96 6.23
CA SER A 266 1.59 18.89 7.08
C SER A 266 1.53 19.31 8.53
N ARG A 267 0.56 18.74 9.27
CA ARG A 267 0.31 19.05 10.68
C ARG A 267 0.91 18.02 11.62
N ASN A 268 1.58 16.99 11.09
CA ASN A 268 2.01 15.83 11.85
C ASN A 268 3.50 15.53 11.61
N ALA A 269 4.21 15.21 12.68
CA ALA A 269 5.56 14.66 12.63
C ALA A 269 5.71 13.54 13.67
N ILE A 270 6.33 12.45 13.24
CA ILE A 270 6.56 11.27 14.08
C ILE A 270 8.04 11.22 14.40
N VAL A 271 8.40 11.42 15.67
CA VAL A 271 9.79 11.30 16.12
C VAL A 271 9.98 9.89 16.67
N ILE A 272 10.99 9.19 16.16
CA ILE A 272 11.36 7.84 16.61
C ILE A 272 12.74 7.95 17.25
N LEU A 273 12.80 7.71 18.55
CA LEU A 273 14.03 7.82 19.33
C LEU A 273 14.96 6.64 19.05
N LYS A 274 16.27 6.93 18.98
CA LYS A 274 17.28 5.89 18.82
C LYS A 274 17.22 4.87 19.94
N SER A 275 17.47 3.61 19.60
CA SER A 275 17.62 2.53 20.56
C SER A 275 18.80 1.65 20.16
N GLU A 276 19.72 1.45 21.09
CA GLU A 276 20.86 0.55 20.90
C GLU A 276 20.41 -0.91 20.86
N GLY A 277 20.86 -1.65 19.84
CA GLY A 277 20.68 -3.10 19.73
C GLY A 277 19.29 -3.56 19.31
N ALA A 278 18.32 -2.65 19.14
CA ALA A 278 16.96 -2.97 18.73
C ALA A 278 16.35 -1.84 17.90
N GLY A 279 15.59 -2.21 16.86
CA GLY A 279 14.87 -1.28 16.00
C GLY A 279 15.31 -1.37 14.54
N LEU A 280 14.48 -0.83 13.65
CA LEU A 280 14.80 -0.73 12.23
C LEU A 280 15.55 0.56 11.95
N ASP A 281 16.54 0.51 11.08
CA ASP A 281 17.19 1.73 10.59
C ASP A 281 16.29 2.42 9.56
N PHE A 282 15.57 3.46 10.02
CA PHE A 282 14.65 4.23 9.19
C PHE A 282 15.35 5.06 8.11
N GLU A 283 16.60 5.50 8.32
CA GLU A 283 17.34 6.27 7.31
C GLU A 283 17.67 5.40 6.10
N ILE A 284 18.10 4.15 6.35
CA ILE A 284 18.36 3.16 5.28
C ILE A 284 17.04 2.70 4.65
N LEU A 285 16.02 2.47 5.48
CA LEU A 285 14.70 2.04 5.00
C LEU A 285 14.04 3.08 4.08
N ALA A 286 14.26 4.38 4.30
CA ALA A 286 13.69 5.47 3.51
C ALA A 286 13.91 5.28 2.01
N GLN A 287 15.14 4.94 1.62
CA GLN A 287 15.52 4.93 0.21
C GLN A 287 15.01 3.69 -0.54
N GLY A 288 14.56 2.64 0.16
CA GLY A 288 14.04 1.38 -0.41
C GLY A 288 15.01 0.67 -1.39
N THR A 289 16.27 1.09 -1.45
CA THR A 289 17.21 0.82 -2.56
C THR A 289 18.21 -0.29 -2.27
N ARG A 290 18.21 -0.87 -1.06
CA ARG A 290 18.78 -2.21 -0.86
C ARG A 290 17.80 -3.25 -1.40
N THR A 291 17.57 -3.19 -2.71
CA THR A 291 16.90 -4.26 -3.43
C THR A 291 17.83 -5.46 -3.39
N LEU A 292 17.52 -6.39 -2.50
CA LEU A 292 18.07 -7.73 -2.56
C LEU A 292 17.78 -8.25 -3.97
N LYS A 293 18.84 -8.61 -4.72
CA LYS A 293 18.64 -9.24 -6.02
C LYS A 293 17.77 -10.48 -5.79
N PRO A 294 16.66 -10.65 -6.51
CA PRO A 294 15.82 -11.84 -6.33
C PRO A 294 16.69 -13.08 -6.50
N SER A 295 16.67 -13.95 -5.49
CA SER A 295 17.35 -15.24 -5.53
C SER A 295 16.91 -16.02 -6.77
N ALA A 296 17.81 -16.82 -7.35
CA ALA A 296 17.46 -17.71 -8.47
C ALA A 296 16.29 -18.63 -8.11
N ALA A 297 16.18 -19.02 -6.82
CA ALA A 297 15.05 -19.77 -6.30
C ALA A 297 13.73 -18.98 -6.40
N SER A 298 13.71 -17.72 -5.95
CA SER A 298 12.51 -16.87 -6.06
C SER A 298 12.10 -16.68 -7.51
N ARG A 299 13.06 -16.49 -8.43
CA ARG A 299 12.77 -16.38 -9.87
C ARG A 299 12.13 -17.65 -10.43
N LEU A 300 12.69 -18.81 -10.09
CA LEU A 300 12.14 -20.10 -10.52
C LEU A 300 10.74 -20.33 -9.96
N VAL A 301 10.52 -20.05 -8.67
CA VAL A 301 9.21 -20.21 -8.02
C VAL A 301 8.18 -19.29 -8.67
N THR A 302 8.49 -18.02 -8.91
CA THR A 302 7.58 -17.09 -9.57
C THR A 302 7.25 -17.53 -11.01
N ALA A 303 8.22 -18.06 -11.75
CA ALA A 303 7.97 -18.64 -13.09
C ALA A 303 7.05 -19.86 -13.03
N VAL A 304 7.28 -20.78 -12.09
CA VAL A 304 6.41 -21.95 -11.88
C VAL A 304 5.00 -21.50 -11.48
N LEU A 305 4.86 -20.54 -10.57
CA LEU A 305 3.58 -19.98 -10.16
C LEU A 305 2.84 -19.38 -11.36
N ALA A 306 3.50 -18.59 -12.19
CA ALA A 306 2.88 -18.02 -13.40
C ALA A 306 2.38 -19.11 -14.36
N CYS A 307 3.16 -20.17 -14.58
CA CYS A 307 2.72 -21.31 -15.38
C CYS A 307 1.50 -22.02 -14.78
N LEU A 308 1.47 -22.23 -13.46
CA LEU A 308 0.34 -22.85 -12.77
C LEU A 308 -0.92 -21.98 -12.82
N TRP A 309 -0.76 -20.65 -12.75
CA TRP A 309 -1.85 -19.70 -12.95
C TRP A 309 -2.43 -19.79 -14.37
N VAL A 310 -1.60 -19.94 -15.40
CA VAL A 310 -2.07 -20.19 -16.78
C VAL A 310 -2.84 -21.50 -16.88
N MET A 311 -2.33 -22.58 -16.29
CA MET A 311 -3.03 -23.87 -16.28
C MET A 311 -4.40 -23.76 -15.58
N LEU A 312 -4.47 -23.05 -14.46
CA LEU A 312 -5.73 -22.80 -13.75
C LEU A 312 -6.70 -21.99 -14.61
N LEU A 313 -6.23 -20.93 -15.30
CA LEU A 313 -7.08 -20.14 -16.21
C LEU A 313 -7.60 -20.93 -17.41
N VAL A 314 -6.76 -21.78 -18.02
CA VAL A 314 -7.20 -22.69 -19.09
C VAL A 314 -8.28 -23.63 -18.59
N THR A 315 -8.13 -24.13 -17.37
CA THR A 315 -9.14 -24.99 -16.72
C THR A 315 -10.44 -24.24 -16.48
N VAL A 316 -10.38 -23.00 -15.99
CA VAL A 316 -11.56 -22.12 -15.80
C VAL A 316 -12.26 -21.82 -17.12
N ALA A 317 -11.50 -21.58 -18.20
CA ALA A 317 -12.06 -21.30 -19.53
C ALA A 317 -12.81 -22.49 -20.14
N GLY A 318 -12.51 -23.72 -19.70
CA GLY A 318 -13.20 -24.93 -20.16
C GLY A 318 -14.55 -25.19 -19.50
N ILE A 319 -14.96 -24.36 -18.54
CA ILE A 319 -16.18 -24.59 -17.75
C ILE A 319 -17.40 -24.02 -18.46
N SER A 320 -18.45 -24.83 -18.51
CA SER A 320 -19.72 -24.48 -19.14
C SER A 320 -20.92 -24.60 -18.20
N GLN A 321 -20.72 -24.94 -16.93
CA GLN A 321 -21.77 -25.16 -15.93
C GLN A 321 -21.39 -24.52 -14.60
N ASN A 322 -22.39 -24.12 -13.79
CA ASN A 322 -22.22 -23.65 -12.41
C ASN A 322 -21.24 -22.49 -12.21
N THR A 323 -20.99 -21.71 -13.26
CA THR A 323 -19.94 -20.69 -13.29
C THR A 323 -20.22 -19.51 -12.34
N TRP A 324 -21.48 -19.32 -11.93
CA TRP A 324 -21.87 -18.37 -10.87
C TRP A 324 -21.25 -18.65 -9.50
N TRP A 325 -20.99 -19.91 -9.16
CA TRP A 325 -20.32 -20.25 -7.91
C TRP A 325 -18.88 -19.73 -7.90
N LEU A 326 -18.16 -19.95 -9.01
CA LEU A 326 -16.82 -19.39 -9.19
C LEU A 326 -16.84 -17.86 -9.17
N LEU A 327 -17.85 -17.26 -9.81
CA LEU A 327 -17.99 -15.80 -9.82
C LEU A 327 -18.18 -15.24 -8.40
N GLY A 328 -19.15 -15.76 -7.66
CA GLY A 328 -19.49 -15.29 -6.32
C GLY A 328 -18.36 -15.50 -5.33
N ILE A 329 -17.71 -16.67 -5.37
CA ILE A 329 -16.60 -17.00 -4.47
C ILE A 329 -15.36 -16.15 -4.78
N GLY A 330 -15.04 -15.94 -6.06
CA GLY A 330 -13.93 -15.06 -6.47
C GLY A 330 -14.19 -13.58 -6.15
N LEU A 331 -15.44 -13.11 -6.25
CA LEU A 331 -15.83 -11.76 -5.84
C LEU A 331 -15.70 -11.58 -4.32
N LEU A 332 -16.09 -12.58 -3.52
CA LEU A 332 -15.91 -12.56 -2.07
C LEU A 332 -14.42 -12.38 -1.70
N GLY A 333 -13.52 -13.11 -2.36
CA GLY A 333 -12.08 -12.93 -2.15
C GLY A 333 -11.56 -11.59 -2.66
N THR A 334 -12.14 -11.05 -3.74
CA THR A 334 -11.80 -9.71 -4.24
C THR A 334 -12.15 -8.63 -3.21
N ILE A 335 -13.32 -8.72 -2.57
CA ILE A 335 -13.72 -7.81 -1.49
C ILE A 335 -12.74 -7.91 -0.33
N GLN A 336 -12.35 -9.12 0.08
CA GLN A 336 -11.36 -9.31 1.15
C GLN A 336 -10.01 -8.67 0.81
N ASN A 337 -9.51 -8.86 -0.42
CA ASN A 337 -8.26 -8.25 -0.86
C ASN A 337 -8.35 -6.72 -0.90
N LEU A 338 -9.46 -6.16 -1.36
CA LEU A 338 -9.67 -4.71 -1.38
C LEU A 338 -9.67 -4.13 0.05
N VAL A 339 -10.38 -4.80 0.96
CA VAL A 339 -10.39 -4.43 2.38
C VAL A 339 -8.97 -4.54 2.95
N ALA A 340 -8.25 -5.63 2.69
CA ALA A 340 -6.90 -5.80 3.18
C ALA A 340 -5.93 -4.74 2.66
N ALA A 341 -6.02 -4.38 1.37
CA ALA A 341 -5.21 -3.33 0.75
C ALA A 341 -5.47 -1.94 1.36
N GLY A 342 -6.74 -1.59 1.54
CA GLY A 342 -7.18 -0.27 2.00
C GLY A 342 -7.21 -0.07 3.52
N SER A 343 -7.06 -1.12 4.32
CA SER A 343 -7.17 -1.01 5.77
C SER A 343 -6.00 -0.25 6.40
N SER A 344 -6.34 0.70 7.27
CA SER A 344 -5.40 1.36 8.19
C SER A 344 -5.00 0.41 9.31
N ARG A 345 -3.69 0.28 9.59
CA ARG A 345 -3.17 -0.69 10.55
C ARG A 345 -2.31 -0.04 11.62
N SER A 346 -2.19 -0.74 12.75
CA SER A 346 -1.30 -0.30 13.83
C SER A 346 0.16 -0.43 13.40
N PRO A 347 1.08 0.38 13.96
CA PRO A 347 2.51 0.26 13.65
C PRO A 347 3.05 -1.16 13.89
N SER A 348 2.61 -1.81 14.97
CA SER A 348 2.95 -3.19 15.30
C SER A 348 2.49 -4.20 14.24
N ALA A 349 1.32 -3.99 13.65
CA ALA A 349 0.78 -4.82 12.57
C ALA A 349 1.51 -4.62 11.23
N LEU A 350 2.20 -3.48 11.07
CA LEU A 350 3.16 -3.23 9.98
C LEU A 350 4.57 -3.77 10.29
N GLY A 351 4.79 -4.36 11.46
CA GLY A 351 6.10 -4.86 11.92
C GLY A 351 7.00 -3.80 12.56
N LEU A 352 6.43 -2.64 12.91
CA LEU A 352 7.08 -1.55 13.63
C LEU A 352 6.65 -1.57 15.11
N HIS A 353 7.40 -2.26 15.96
CA HIS A 353 7.10 -2.32 17.40
C HIS A 353 7.56 -1.06 18.12
N LEU A 354 6.70 -0.05 18.13
CA LEU A 354 6.97 1.26 18.72
C LEU A 354 6.06 1.49 19.92
N LYS A 355 6.61 2.04 20.99
CA LYS A 355 5.87 2.47 22.17
C LYS A 355 5.71 3.98 22.12
N HIS A 356 4.46 4.45 22.16
CA HIS A 356 4.19 5.88 22.29
C HIS A 356 4.70 6.38 23.65
N LYS A 357 5.43 7.50 23.63
CA LYS A 357 6.00 8.10 24.83
C LYS A 357 5.23 9.35 25.22
N GLU A 358 5.16 10.32 24.32
CA GLU A 358 4.46 11.58 24.55
C GLU A 358 4.10 12.25 23.22
N THR A 359 3.19 13.22 23.28
CA THR A 359 2.78 14.04 22.14
C THR A 359 2.89 15.50 22.53
N MET A 360 3.63 16.27 21.73
CA MET A 360 3.71 17.73 21.83
C MET A 360 2.82 18.34 20.75
N ARG A 361 1.98 19.29 21.15
CA ARG A 361 0.99 19.92 20.26
C ARG A 361 0.82 21.39 20.61
N GLY A 362 0.46 22.19 19.61
CA GLY A 362 0.14 23.59 19.85
C GLY A 362 -0.28 24.35 18.60
N ALA A 363 -0.92 25.49 18.81
CA ALA A 363 -1.41 26.39 17.75
C ALA A 363 -0.30 27.17 17.03
N SER A 364 0.97 27.03 17.46
CA SER A 364 2.11 27.70 16.84
C SER A 364 3.23 26.70 16.57
N LEU A 365 3.57 26.55 15.30
CA LEU A 365 4.60 25.62 14.85
C LEU A 365 5.98 25.93 15.48
N ALA A 366 6.34 27.21 15.59
CA ALA A 366 7.60 27.63 16.22
C ALA A 366 7.68 27.27 17.71
N LYS A 367 6.56 27.36 18.45
CA LYS A 367 6.51 26.98 19.87
C LYS A 367 6.65 25.46 20.04
N VAL A 368 5.97 24.69 19.20
CA VAL A 368 6.06 23.22 19.23
C VAL A 368 7.47 22.76 18.90
N LEU A 369 8.10 23.32 17.86
CA LEU A 369 9.49 23.00 17.52
C LEU A 369 10.48 23.38 18.64
N LYS A 370 10.23 24.51 19.34
CA LYS A 370 11.02 24.93 20.50
C LYS A 370 10.90 23.92 21.64
N GLU A 371 9.67 23.52 21.99
CA GLU A 371 9.42 22.51 23.02
C GLU A 371 10.08 21.16 22.68
N VAL A 372 10.02 20.75 21.42
CA VAL A 372 10.68 19.54 20.94
C VAL A 372 12.19 19.63 21.08
N GLU A 373 12.82 20.77 20.76
CA GLU A 373 14.26 20.96 20.92
C GLU A 373 14.69 20.98 22.41
N GLU A 374 13.86 21.56 23.29
CA GLU A 374 14.10 21.59 24.74
C GLU A 374 14.06 20.18 25.35
N ARG A 375 13.15 19.31 24.90
CA ARG A 375 13.03 17.92 25.39
C ARG A 375 13.96 16.95 24.68
N TYR A 376 14.16 17.14 23.38
CA TYR A 376 14.93 16.26 22.50
C TYR A 376 15.90 17.08 21.66
N LEU A 377 17.13 17.17 22.17
CA LEU A 377 18.22 17.90 21.52
C LEU A 377 18.39 17.50 20.05
N LEU A 378 18.63 18.49 19.18
CA LEU A 378 18.83 18.35 17.74
C LEU A 378 17.58 17.95 16.93
N VAL A 379 16.46 17.57 17.57
CA VAL A 379 15.24 17.19 16.86
C VAL A 379 14.52 18.43 16.33
N GLY A 380 14.18 19.39 17.19
CA GLY A 380 13.44 20.59 16.78
C GLY A 380 14.21 21.43 15.76
N SER A 381 15.51 21.61 15.96
CA SER A 381 16.42 22.30 15.05
C SER A 381 16.57 21.60 13.69
N SER A 382 16.47 20.27 13.63
CA SER A 382 16.45 19.53 12.35
C SER A 382 15.21 19.81 11.51
N LEU A 383 14.09 20.13 12.17
CA LEU A 383 12.80 20.33 11.54
C LEU A 383 12.57 21.78 11.10
N VAL A 384 13.35 22.73 11.61
CA VAL A 384 13.20 24.16 11.26
C VAL A 384 13.27 24.36 9.74
N ASN A 385 14.27 23.80 9.06
CA ASN A 385 14.41 23.97 7.61
C ASN A 385 13.34 23.20 6.80
N VAL A 386 12.70 22.21 7.41
CA VAL A 386 11.66 21.39 6.78
C VAL A 386 10.32 22.11 6.79
N PHE A 387 9.94 22.71 7.92
CA PHE A 387 8.69 23.45 8.06
C PHE A 387 8.82 24.94 7.69
N PHE A 388 10.02 25.51 7.80
CA PHE A 388 10.35 26.86 7.36
C PHE A 388 11.47 26.79 6.31
N PRO A 389 11.15 26.49 5.03
CA PRO A 389 12.16 26.41 3.97
C PRO A 389 12.92 27.72 3.73
N GLY A 390 12.39 28.86 4.20
CA GLY A 390 13.05 30.17 4.20
C GLY A 390 13.70 30.57 5.54
N SER A 391 13.92 29.60 6.44
CA SER A 391 14.32 29.79 7.84
C SER A 391 13.25 30.43 8.74
N LEU A 392 13.34 30.15 10.04
CA LEU A 392 12.43 30.69 11.05
C LEU A 392 12.81 32.14 11.39
N ARG A 393 11.83 33.04 11.34
CA ARG A 393 11.98 34.41 11.83
C ARG A 393 11.53 34.49 13.29
N ALA A 394 12.49 34.62 14.21
CA ALA A 394 12.25 34.76 15.64
C ALA A 394 12.54 36.20 16.14
N LYS A 395 11.96 36.58 17.28
CA LYS A 395 12.18 37.88 17.94
C LYS A 395 12.45 37.68 19.44
N GLY A 396 13.18 38.60 20.06
CA GLY A 396 13.43 38.59 21.50
C GLY A 396 14.14 37.32 21.98
N ASP A 397 13.68 36.76 23.10
CA ASP A 397 14.27 35.57 23.72
C ASP A 397 14.29 34.35 22.80
N ASP A 398 13.27 34.19 21.94
CA ASP A 398 13.21 33.08 20.98
C ASP A 398 14.35 33.17 19.95
N LEU A 399 14.80 34.38 19.58
CA LEU A 399 15.94 34.53 18.67
C LEU A 399 17.22 33.97 19.30
N THR A 400 17.46 34.30 20.58
CA THR A 400 18.64 33.81 21.30
C THR A 400 18.60 32.29 21.48
N PHE A 401 17.42 31.73 21.76
CA PHE A 401 17.21 30.28 21.83
C PHE A 401 17.59 29.60 20.51
N TRP A 402 17.01 30.05 19.39
CA TRP A 402 17.24 29.42 18.09
C TRP A 402 18.67 29.62 17.59
N GLN A 403 19.33 30.73 17.91
CA GLN A 403 20.75 30.92 17.64
C GLN A 403 21.62 29.90 18.40
N ASN A 404 21.31 29.66 19.68
CA ASN A 404 22.02 28.65 20.48
C ASN A 404 21.77 27.24 19.96
N ALA A 405 20.52 26.88 19.63
CA ALA A 405 20.17 25.58 19.06
C ALA A 405 20.86 25.34 17.70
N MET A 406 20.89 26.36 16.83
CA MET A 406 21.59 26.26 15.54
C MET A 406 23.10 26.15 15.71
N LYS A 407 23.69 26.87 16.68
CA LYS A 407 25.11 26.73 17.02
C LYS A 407 25.44 25.32 17.51
N ALA A 408 24.60 24.75 18.39
CA ALA A 408 24.75 23.37 18.86
C ALA A 408 24.66 22.35 17.71
N ARG A 409 23.75 22.58 16.76
CA ARG A 409 23.61 21.77 15.55
C ARG A 409 24.80 21.90 14.58
N MET A 410 25.42 23.06 14.51
CA MET A 410 26.62 23.30 13.68
C MET A 410 27.91 22.79 14.31
N ALA A 411 27.89 22.49 15.62
CA ALA A 411 29.05 21.94 16.32
C ALA A 411 29.40 20.54 15.79
N SER A 412 30.66 20.15 16.02
CA SER A 412 31.14 18.80 15.68
C SER A 412 30.34 17.74 16.44
N ASN A 413 29.97 16.66 15.75
CA ASN A 413 29.22 15.54 16.33
C ASN A 413 29.88 14.20 15.98
N GLU A 414 29.20 13.09 16.23
CA GLU A 414 29.70 11.73 15.94
C GLU A 414 30.03 11.47 14.46
N TYR A 415 29.49 12.30 13.54
CA TYR A 415 29.75 12.25 12.11
C TYR A 415 30.86 13.21 11.66
N GLY A 416 31.45 13.97 12.58
CA GLY A 416 32.52 14.93 12.34
C GLY A 416 32.08 16.39 12.36
N SER A 417 32.94 17.26 11.81
CA SER A 417 32.69 18.69 11.69
C SER A 417 32.13 19.02 10.31
N ARG A 418 31.25 20.01 10.22
CA ARG A 418 30.69 20.41 8.92
C ARG A 418 31.73 21.10 8.05
N VAL A 419 31.69 20.82 6.75
CA VAL A 419 32.63 21.37 5.76
C VAL A 419 32.41 22.86 5.50
N ASP A 420 31.20 23.37 5.72
CA ASP A 420 30.86 24.79 5.56
C ASP A 420 31.30 25.66 6.75
N VAL A 421 31.78 25.05 7.84
CA VAL A 421 32.46 25.75 8.93
C VAL A 421 33.92 25.93 8.52
N TRP A 422 34.19 26.98 7.76
CA TRP A 422 35.54 27.41 7.43
C TRP A 422 36.13 28.16 8.64
N ASP A 423 37.21 27.65 9.21
CA ASP A 423 38.04 28.40 10.16
C ASP A 423 39.15 29.12 9.38
N PRO A 424 39.04 30.44 9.11
CA PRO A 424 40.03 31.17 8.34
C PRO A 424 41.40 31.30 9.02
N LEU A 425 41.58 30.78 10.25
CA LEU A 425 42.80 30.95 11.04
C LEU A 425 43.54 29.63 11.38
N GLY A 426 43.23 28.51 10.72
CA GLY A 426 43.78 27.19 11.06
C GLY A 426 44.67 26.53 10.00
N SER A 427 45.95 26.90 9.94
CA SER A 427 47.08 26.00 9.58
C SER A 427 48.35 26.44 10.28
#